data_AF-A0A9E4VVU5-F1
#
_entry.id   AF-A0A9E4VVU5-F1
#
_cell.length_a   1.000
_cell.length_b   1.000
_cell.length_c   1.000
_cell.angle_alpha   90.00
_cell.angle_beta   90.00
_cell.angle_gamma   90.00
#
_symmetry.space_group_name_H-M   'P 1'
#
loop_
_entity.id
_entity.type
_entity.pdbx_description
1 polymer ?
#
loop_
_entity_poly.entity_id
_entity_poly.type
_entity_poly.pdbx_seq_one_letter_code
_entity_poly.pdbx_strand_id
1 'polypeptide(L)'
;MPRIKVATLNLFNRMGDWELRLPLVVDQLVELMPDVIGFQEVDLMIDQGIEISRAVNKRLADEPHYRMKHAATPGLRASIFGIGTLARIECV
;
A
#
# COMPACT_ATOMS: atom_id res chain seq x y z
N MET A 1 12.29 23.80 -5.30
CA MET A 1 10.92 23.43 -4.87
C MET A 1 10.93 21.98 -4.40
N PRO A 2 10.22 21.62 -3.31
CA PRO A 2 10.06 20.22 -2.94
C PRO A 2 9.31 19.47 -4.06
N ARG A 3 9.74 18.23 -4.35
CA ARG A 3 9.15 17.36 -5.38
C ARG A 3 8.56 16.13 -4.69
N ILE A 4 7.30 15.82 -5.01
CA ILE A 4 6.59 14.64 -4.50
C ILE A 4 6.38 13.66 -5.66
N LYS A 5 6.73 12.39 -5.46
CA LYS A 5 6.44 11.28 -6.37
C LYS A 5 5.18 10.56 -5.90
N VAL A 6 4.16 10.52 -6.75
CA VAL A 6 2.87 9.87 -6.45
C VAL A 6 2.68 8.69 -7.37
N ALA A 7 2.18 7.58 -6.83
CA ALA A 7 1.82 6.39 -7.58
C ALA A 7 0.39 5.95 -7.25
N THR A 8 -0.17 5.14 -8.13
CA THR A 8 -1.42 4.43 -7.85
C THR A 8 -1.34 3.00 -8.38
N LEU A 9 -1.95 2.06 -7.65
CA LEU A 9 -1.96 0.65 -8.01
C LEU A 9 -3.28 0.01 -7.58
N ASN A 10 -3.93 -0.67 -8.51
CA ASN A 10 -5.00 -1.60 -8.18
C ASN A 10 -4.38 -2.93 -7.74
N LEU A 11 -4.66 -3.37 -6.51
CA LEU A 11 -4.14 -4.63 -5.95
C LEU A 11 -4.92 -5.85 -6.40
N PHE A 12 -6.05 -5.66 -7.09
CA PHE A 12 -6.90 -6.74 -7.60
C PHE A 12 -7.19 -7.80 -6.54
N ASN A 13 -7.41 -7.35 -5.30
CA ASN A 13 -7.74 -8.17 -4.14
C ASN A 13 -6.90 -9.48 -4.06
N ARG A 14 -7.52 -10.64 -3.82
CA ARG A 14 -6.85 -11.95 -3.84
C ARG A 14 -6.89 -12.63 -5.21
N MET A 15 -7.47 -12.02 -6.24
CA MET A 15 -7.49 -12.60 -7.58
C MET A 15 -6.06 -12.71 -8.13
N GLY A 16 -5.69 -13.89 -8.62
CA GLY A 16 -4.39 -14.14 -9.26
C GLY A 16 -3.20 -14.28 -8.30
N ASP A 17 -3.29 -15.20 -7.33
CA ASP A 17 -2.20 -15.63 -6.43
C ASP A 17 -1.45 -14.47 -5.77
N TRP A 18 -2.07 -13.90 -4.73
CA TRP A 18 -1.52 -12.76 -4.00
C TRP A 18 -0.10 -13.01 -3.49
N GLU A 19 0.17 -14.22 -3.03
CA GLU A 19 1.46 -14.65 -2.50
C GLU A 19 2.59 -14.55 -3.54
N LEU A 20 2.28 -14.75 -4.82
CA LEU A 20 3.23 -14.60 -5.93
C LEU A 20 3.38 -13.14 -6.37
N ARG A 21 2.34 -12.33 -6.22
CA ARG A 21 2.34 -10.91 -6.61
C ARG A 21 2.99 -10.01 -5.57
N LEU A 22 2.85 -10.33 -4.28
CA LEU A 22 3.37 -9.50 -3.19
C LEU A 22 4.87 -9.17 -3.35
N PRO A 23 5.77 -10.13 -3.63
CA PRO A 23 7.19 -9.83 -3.86
C PRO A 23 7.39 -8.83 -5.00
N LEU A 24 6.64 -8.95 -6.10
CA LEU A 24 6.74 -8.07 -7.26
C LEU A 24 6.28 -6.64 -6.93
N VAL A 25 5.17 -6.52 -6.19
CA VAL A 25 4.69 -5.22 -5.70
C VAL A 25 5.74 -4.58 -4.81
N VAL A 26 6.34 -5.34 -3.89
CA VAL A 26 7.37 -4.85 -2.98
C VAL A 26 8.64 -4.44 -3.74
N ASP A 27 9.11 -5.25 -4.70
CA ASP A 27 10.26 -4.95 -5.56
C ASP A 27 10.05 -3.62 -6.29
N GLN A 28 8.89 -3.43 -6.91
CA GLN A 28 8.58 -2.22 -7.67
C GLN A 28 8.46 -0.98 -6.77
N LEU A 29 7.88 -1.11 -5.58
CA LEU A 29 7.77 0.00 -4.62
C LEU A 29 9.13 0.43 -4.09
N VAL A 30 10.03 -0.52 -3.83
CA VAL A 30 11.41 -0.26 -3.41
C VAL A 30 12.22 0.36 -4.55
N GLU A 31 12.01 -0.06 -5.79
CA GLU A 31 12.68 0.53 -6.95
C GLU A 31 12.20 1.97 -7.22
N LEU A 32 10.88 2.18 -7.20
CA LEU A 32 10.30 3.47 -7.56
C LEU A 32 10.37 4.50 -6.43
N MET A 33 10.41 4.08 -5.16
CA MET A 33 10.40 4.97 -3.98
C MET A 33 9.39 6.13 -4.10
N PRO A 34 8.09 5.87 -4.36
CA PRO A 34 7.08 6.93 -4.32
C PRO A 34 6.92 7.51 -2.91
N ASP A 35 6.60 8.79 -2.80
CA ASP A 35 6.34 9.42 -1.50
C ASP A 35 4.95 9.05 -0.96
N VAL A 36 3.99 8.86 -1.88
CA VAL A 36 2.60 8.46 -1.59
C VAL A 36 2.11 7.49 -2.68
N ILE A 37 1.43 6.42 -2.26
CA ILE A 37 0.72 5.48 -3.13
C ILE A 37 -0.74 5.41 -2.74
N GLY A 38 -1.63 5.53 -3.72
CA GLY A 38 -3.05 5.18 -3.58
C GLY A 38 -3.32 3.76 -4.10
N PHE A 39 -3.82 2.88 -3.23
CA PHE A 39 -4.23 1.53 -3.58
C PHE A 39 -5.75 1.43 -3.82
N GLN A 40 -6.14 0.68 -4.84
CA GLN A 40 -7.53 0.24 -5.07
C GLN A 40 -7.67 -1.28 -4.86
N GLU A 41 -8.90 -1.72 -4.58
CA GLU A 41 -9.25 -3.13 -4.37
C GLU A 41 -8.38 -3.84 -3.33
N VAL A 42 -8.03 -3.11 -2.26
CA VAL A 42 -7.28 -3.67 -1.12
C VAL A 42 -8.16 -4.68 -0.40
N ASP A 43 -7.70 -5.91 -0.24
CA ASP A 43 -8.38 -6.87 0.62
C ASP A 43 -8.12 -6.55 2.09
N LEU A 44 -9.16 -6.07 2.78
CA LEU A 44 -9.09 -5.68 4.20
C LEU A 44 -9.17 -6.87 5.16
N MET A 45 -9.60 -8.04 4.69
CA MET A 45 -9.73 -9.24 5.54
C MET A 45 -8.38 -9.91 5.82
N ILE A 46 -7.38 -9.70 4.96
CA ILE A 46 -5.99 -10.16 5.16
C ILE A 46 -5.02 -8.99 5.37
N ASP A 47 -5.53 -7.76 5.57
CA ASP A 47 -4.72 -6.57 5.78
C ASP A 47 -3.62 -6.36 4.70
N GLN A 48 -3.95 -6.56 3.41
CA GLN A 48 -2.95 -6.50 2.31
C GLN A 48 -2.08 -5.24 2.36
N GLY A 49 -2.67 -4.08 2.64
CA GLY A 49 -1.92 -2.83 2.74
C GLY A 49 -0.87 -2.81 3.86
N ILE A 50 -1.18 -3.44 5.00
CA ILE A 50 -0.25 -3.56 6.13
C ILE A 50 0.85 -4.57 5.79
N GLU A 51 0.52 -5.66 5.12
CA GLU A 51 1.50 -6.64 4.65
C GLU A 51 2.52 -5.99 3.70
N ILE A 52 2.06 -5.22 2.71
CA ILE A 52 2.92 -4.44 1.80
C ILE A 52 3.79 -3.47 2.60
N SER A 53 3.19 -2.67 3.50
CA SER A 53 3.92 -1.70 4.33
C SER A 53 5.06 -2.36 5.11
N ARG A 54 4.80 -3.49 5.77
CA ARG A 54 5.82 -4.24 6.52
C ARG A 54 6.91 -4.79 5.62
N ALA A 55 6.55 -5.38 4.49
CA ALA A 55 7.50 -5.98 3.55
C ALA A 55 8.43 -4.93 2.92
N VAL A 56 7.88 -3.77 2.53
CA VAL A 56 8.66 -2.63 2.01
C VAL A 56 9.57 -2.08 3.10
N ASN A 57 9.04 -1.78 4.30
CA ASN A 57 9.85 -1.19 5.38
C ASN A 57 10.98 -2.12 5.85
N LYS A 58 10.78 -3.45 5.83
CA LYS A 58 11.85 -4.43 6.13
C LYS A 58 13.05 -4.30 5.18
N ARG A 59 12.84 -3.79 3.96
CA ARG A 59 13.91 -3.56 2.97
C ARG A 59 14.54 -2.18 3.04
N LEU A 60 13.94 -1.23 3.76
CA LEU A 60 14.33 0.18 3.77
C LEU A 60 14.82 0.64 5.14
N ALA A 61 15.70 -0.14 5.77
CA ALA A 61 16.08 -0.05 7.20
C ALA A 61 16.36 1.36 7.79
N ASP A 62 16.75 2.34 6.95
CA ASP A 62 17.20 3.68 7.39
C ASP A 62 16.36 4.86 6.81
N GLU A 63 15.30 4.60 6.04
CA GLU A 63 14.47 5.64 5.39
C GLU A 63 13.15 5.88 6.16
N PRO A 64 12.46 7.02 5.98
CA PRO A 64 11.15 7.21 6.60
C PRO A 64 10.21 6.07 6.20
N HIS A 65 9.68 5.39 7.21
CA HIS A 65 8.83 4.22 7.03
C HIS A 65 7.51 4.59 6.34
N TYR A 66 7.12 3.77 5.38
CA TYR A 66 5.80 3.84 4.81
C TYR A 66 4.75 3.45 5.84
N ARG A 67 3.73 4.30 5.99
CA ARG A 67 2.57 4.10 6.87
C ARG A 67 1.33 3.85 6.03
N MET A 68 0.56 2.84 6.41
CA MET A 68 -0.69 2.47 5.74
C MET A 68 -1.90 3.10 6.43
N LYS A 69 -2.78 3.75 5.65
CA LYS A 69 -4.13 4.14 6.06
C LYS A 69 -5.14 3.47 5.14
N HIS A 70 -6.15 2.80 5.69
CA HIS A 70 -7.27 2.24 4.94
C HIS A 70 -8.50 3.16 5.06
N ALA A 71 -9.30 3.25 4.01
CA ALA A 71 -10.64 3.82 4.11
C ALA A 71 -11.67 2.75 3.72
N ALA A 72 -12.52 2.41 4.69
CA ALA A 72 -13.71 1.60 4.44
C ALA A 72 -14.83 2.47 3.87
N THR A 73 -15.74 1.87 3.12
CA THR A 73 -16.92 2.58 2.61
C THR A 73 -17.84 2.95 3.78
N PRO A 74 -18.20 4.24 3.97
CA PRO A 74 -19.11 4.68 5.02
C PRO A 74 -20.47 3.95 4.94
N GLY A 75 -21.02 3.55 6.08
CA GLY A 75 -22.34 2.89 6.16
C GLY A 75 -22.37 1.41 5.78
N LEU A 76 -21.25 0.86 5.28
CA LEU A 76 -21.06 -0.57 5.07
C LEU A 76 -20.08 -1.08 6.14
N ARG A 77 -20.38 -2.22 6.78
CA ARG A 77 -19.36 -2.94 7.58
C ARG A 77 -18.14 -3.12 6.70
N ALA A 78 -16.94 -2.86 7.25
CA ALA A 78 -15.64 -2.88 6.57
C ALA A 78 -15.71 -3.68 5.27
N SER A 79 -15.87 -2.98 4.15
CA SER A 79 -16.03 -3.63 2.85
C SER A 79 -14.82 -4.54 2.65
N ILE A 80 -15.06 -5.79 2.22
CA ILE A 80 -13.97 -6.77 2.01
C ILE A 80 -12.88 -6.16 1.11
N PHE A 81 -13.31 -5.30 0.17
CA PHE A 81 -12.45 -4.51 -0.70
C PHE A 81 -12.54 -3.03 -0.37
N GLY A 82 -11.40 -2.37 -0.25
CA GLY A 82 -11.32 -0.96 0.09
C GLY A 82 -10.30 -0.19 -0.74
N ILE A 83 -10.17 1.09 -0.42
CA ILE A 83 -9.06 1.91 -0.86
C ILE A 83 -8.04 2.05 0.26
N GLY A 84 -6.80 2.29 -0.11
CA GLY A 84 -5.72 2.43 0.83
C GLY A 84 -4.72 3.50 0.42
N THR A 85 -4.00 4.07 1.38
CA THR A 85 -2.92 5.02 1.13
C THR A 85 -1.69 4.59 1.90
N LEU A 86 -0.58 4.44 1.19
CA LEU A 86 0.72 4.12 1.73
C LEU A 86 1.65 5.32 1.53
N ALA A 87 2.16 5.90 2.62
CA ALA A 87 2.92 7.15 2.55
C ALA A 87 4.13 7.13 3.48
N ARG A 88 5.28 7.62 3.00
CA ARG A 88 6.49 7.87 3.81
C ARG A 88 6.64 9.33 4.24
N ILE A 89 5.73 10.17 3.79
CA ILE A 89 5.58 11.56 4.26
C ILE A 89 4.52 11.61 5.35
N GLU A 90 4.62 12.58 6.26
CA GLU A 90 3.57 12.79 7.27
C GLU A 90 2.28 13.27 6.58
N CYS A 91 1.28 12.39 6.51
CA CYS A 91 -0.08 12.77 6.16
C CYS A 91 -0.80 13.21 7.43
N VAL A 92 -0.82 14.53 7.66
CA VAL A 92 -1.63 15.21 8.70
C VAL A 92 -3.10 14.85 8.52
#